data_AF-A0A942QAF1-F1
#
_entry.id   AF-A0A942QAF1-F1
#
_cell.length_a   1.000
_cell.length_b   1.000
_cell.length_c   1.000
_cell.angle_alpha   90.00
_cell.angle_beta   90.00
_cell.angle_gamma   90.00
#
_symmetry.space_group_name_H-M   'P 1'
#
loop_
_entity.id
_entity.type
_entity.pdbx_description
1 polymer ?
#
loop_
_entity_poly.entity_id
_entity_poly.type
_entity_poly.pdbx_seq_one_letter_code
_entity_poly.pdbx_strand_id
1 'polypeptide(L)'
;MSNQSTLVGGWLGEQTAQALVRALTQLQASGTLLFEHELGSVVMLFIEGKPTVSHKLGSDLHLGLSGGRFCWYDHPPDPLPRLPGRFAGSQLAAFCAIPDVFATALQLSASYINFRALLHHLSATNFTGLVVQEIEAERGVLLFLAGRLASALFEAPGLARHDLDALRRMNRRSGSTATLALRPLPGRLTAALLGLARGSAQDTDLHTFSGIEANEAGYRYYQQGEPYLQIQAELVGSSGFYPSLAEPSHLTLPDEPPGWEQKRYQLTLRGRDVLNPMTDLAMGLGRHFDSRSRQLLRQLAQGTTMEEIAESSGTDLSSLRPRLERLLQEGLIREVEG
;
A
#
# COMPACT_ATOMS: atom_id res chain seq x y z
N MET A 1 -27.68 -7.66 -25.08
CA MET A 1 -27.59 -8.21 -23.72
C MET A 1 -26.43 -7.50 -23.05
N SER A 2 -26.67 -6.83 -21.93
CA SER A 2 -25.59 -6.14 -21.20
C SER A 2 -24.67 -7.22 -20.62
N ASN A 3 -23.49 -7.42 -21.22
CA ASN A 3 -22.47 -8.31 -20.65
C ASN A 3 -21.96 -7.65 -19.38
N GLN A 4 -22.53 -8.00 -18.23
CA GLN A 4 -21.96 -7.65 -16.94
C GLN A 4 -20.71 -8.51 -16.74
N SER A 5 -19.55 -7.88 -16.88
CA SER A 5 -18.29 -8.50 -16.48
C SER A 5 -18.36 -8.92 -15.02
N THR A 6 -18.09 -10.19 -14.78
CA THR A 6 -18.15 -10.85 -13.48
C THR A 6 -16.76 -11.32 -13.08
N LEU A 7 -16.42 -11.13 -11.82
CA LEU A 7 -15.19 -11.64 -11.23
C LEU A 7 -15.53 -12.85 -10.36
N VAL A 8 -14.94 -14.00 -10.67
CA VAL A 8 -15.16 -15.25 -9.93
C VAL A 8 -13.81 -15.79 -9.46
N GLY A 9 -13.68 -16.04 -8.17
CA GLY A 9 -12.47 -16.64 -7.60
C GLY A 9 -12.75 -17.85 -6.72
N GLY A 10 -11.76 -18.72 -6.57
CA GLY A 10 -11.91 -19.91 -5.73
C GLY A 10 -10.61 -20.66 -5.50
N TRP A 11 -10.70 -21.74 -4.72
CA TRP A 11 -9.64 -22.72 -4.51
C TRP A 11 -9.93 -23.99 -5.31
N LEU A 12 -8.94 -24.53 -6.02
CA LEU A 12 -9.15 -25.69 -6.89
C LEU A 12 -9.24 -27.02 -6.11
N GLY A 13 -8.77 -27.08 -4.87
CA GLY A 13 -8.77 -28.31 -4.08
C GLY A 13 -7.97 -29.41 -4.75
N GLU A 14 -8.59 -30.57 -4.97
CA GLU A 14 -7.95 -31.69 -5.67
C GLU A 14 -7.93 -31.52 -7.21
N GLN A 15 -8.63 -30.51 -7.73
CA GLN A 15 -8.64 -30.23 -9.17
C GLN A 15 -7.35 -29.53 -9.60
N THR A 16 -7.05 -29.65 -10.89
CA THR A 16 -5.88 -29.02 -11.51
C THR A 16 -6.28 -27.79 -12.30
N ALA A 17 -5.34 -26.84 -12.47
CA ALA A 17 -5.58 -25.70 -13.35
C ALA A 17 -5.87 -26.14 -14.80
N GLN A 18 -5.32 -27.27 -15.24
CA GLN A 18 -5.62 -27.84 -16.56
C GLN A 18 -7.10 -28.24 -16.70
N ALA A 19 -7.73 -28.75 -15.64
CA ALA A 19 -9.17 -29.05 -15.65
C ALA A 19 -10.00 -27.76 -15.83
N LEU A 20 -9.62 -26.69 -15.12
CA LEU A 20 -10.26 -25.38 -15.26
C LEU A 20 -10.09 -24.81 -16.68
N VAL A 21 -8.88 -24.87 -17.25
CA VAL A 21 -8.62 -24.44 -18.63
C VAL A 21 -9.49 -25.21 -19.62
N ARG A 22 -9.62 -26.53 -19.47
CA ARG A 22 -10.49 -27.36 -20.32
C ARG A 22 -11.96 -26.95 -20.20
N ALA A 23 -12.44 -26.66 -18.99
CA ALA A 23 -13.80 -26.20 -18.77
C ALA A 23 -14.06 -24.86 -19.47
N LEU A 24 -13.15 -23.88 -19.34
CA LEU A 24 -13.25 -22.59 -20.02
C LEU A 24 -13.23 -22.73 -21.55
N THR A 25 -12.42 -23.65 -22.08
CA THR A 25 -12.41 -23.98 -23.51
C THR A 25 -13.72 -24.58 -23.98
N GLN A 26 -14.30 -25.53 -23.23
CA GLN A 26 -15.59 -26.14 -23.56
C GLN A 26 -16.74 -25.13 -23.53
N LEU A 27 -16.68 -24.17 -22.62
CA LEU A 27 -17.66 -23.08 -22.48
C LEU A 27 -17.49 -21.97 -23.54
N GLN A 28 -16.46 -22.04 -24.39
CA GLN A 28 -16.10 -20.97 -25.33
C GLN A 28 -15.94 -19.60 -24.63
N ALA A 29 -15.47 -19.62 -23.38
CA ALA A 29 -15.40 -18.43 -22.54
C ALA A 29 -14.35 -17.44 -23.05
N SER A 30 -14.64 -16.14 -22.92
CA SER A 30 -13.67 -15.06 -23.18
C SER A 30 -13.43 -14.28 -21.89
N GLY A 31 -12.16 -13.99 -21.61
CA GLY A 31 -11.79 -13.35 -20.36
C GLY A 31 -10.35 -13.65 -19.93
N THR A 32 -10.04 -13.26 -18.70
CA THR A 32 -8.71 -13.43 -18.11
C THR A 32 -8.76 -14.41 -16.94
N LEU A 33 -7.89 -15.41 -16.99
CA LEU A 33 -7.63 -16.34 -15.91
C LEU A 33 -6.31 -15.99 -15.24
N LEU A 34 -6.34 -15.67 -13.94
CA LEU A 34 -5.17 -15.71 -13.08
C LEU A 34 -5.23 -16.99 -12.24
N PHE A 35 -4.19 -17.82 -12.34
CA PHE A 35 -4.00 -18.99 -11.49
C PHE A 35 -2.75 -18.79 -10.62
N GLU A 36 -2.86 -19.08 -9.34
CA GLU A 36 -1.79 -18.97 -8.36
C GLU A 36 -1.57 -20.29 -7.62
N HIS A 37 -0.30 -20.65 -7.49
CA HIS A 37 0.18 -21.79 -6.72
C HIS A 37 1.38 -21.34 -5.89
N GLU A 38 1.77 -22.13 -4.87
CA GLU A 38 2.98 -21.87 -4.08
C GLU A 38 4.26 -21.81 -4.93
N LEU A 39 4.25 -22.43 -6.12
CA LEU A 39 5.37 -22.47 -7.08
C LEU A 39 5.38 -21.30 -8.07
N GLY A 40 4.36 -20.43 -8.01
CA GLY A 40 4.23 -19.27 -8.88
C GLY A 40 2.82 -19.08 -9.44
N SER A 41 2.69 -18.09 -10.31
CA SER A 41 1.39 -17.72 -10.89
C SER A 41 1.43 -17.65 -12.40
N VAL A 42 0.28 -17.75 -13.05
CA VAL A 42 0.13 -17.57 -14.50
C VAL A 42 -1.10 -16.73 -14.79
N VAL A 43 -0.93 -15.77 -15.69
CA VAL A 43 -2.03 -15.00 -16.26
C VAL A 43 -2.26 -15.51 -17.67
N MET A 44 -3.51 -15.81 -18.01
CA MET A 44 -3.91 -16.26 -19.33
C MET A 44 -5.09 -15.45 -19.85
N LEU A 45 -5.02 -15.09 -21.12
CA LEU A 45 -6.15 -14.53 -21.86
C LEU A 45 -6.81 -15.65 -22.66
N PHE A 46 -8.14 -15.69 -22.61
CA PHE A 46 -8.98 -16.56 -23.43
C PHE A 46 -9.82 -15.72 -24.38
N ILE A 47 -9.86 -16.14 -25.65
CA ILE A 47 -10.76 -15.61 -26.67
C ILE A 47 -11.54 -16.80 -27.23
N GLU A 48 -12.86 -16.80 -27.02
CA GLU A 48 -13.79 -17.84 -27.49
C GLU A 48 -13.32 -19.26 -27.10
N GLY A 49 -12.88 -19.42 -25.85
CA GLY A 49 -12.39 -20.67 -25.27
C GLY A 49 -10.95 -21.04 -25.65
N LYS A 50 -10.28 -20.26 -26.51
CA LYS A 50 -8.89 -20.51 -26.90
C LYS A 50 -7.95 -19.67 -26.02
N PRO A 51 -6.98 -20.27 -25.32
CA PRO A 51 -5.93 -19.51 -24.65
C PRO A 51 -5.03 -18.85 -25.70
N THR A 52 -5.04 -17.53 -25.77
CA THR A 52 -4.32 -16.76 -26.80
C THR A 52 -3.01 -16.17 -26.29
N VAL A 53 -2.97 -15.78 -25.02
CA VAL A 53 -1.79 -15.21 -24.35
C VAL A 53 -1.61 -15.91 -23.00
N SER A 54 -0.37 -16.23 -22.65
CA SER A 54 -0.03 -16.81 -21.35
C SER A 54 1.31 -16.25 -20.84
N HIS A 55 1.28 -15.65 -19.66
CA HIS A 55 2.46 -15.11 -18.99
C HIS A 55 2.69 -15.81 -17.66
N LYS A 56 3.83 -16.49 -17.53
CA LYS A 56 4.27 -17.10 -16.28
C LYS A 56 4.93 -16.06 -15.37
N LEU A 57 4.38 -15.91 -14.18
CA LEU A 57 4.87 -15.06 -13.09
C LEU A 57 5.53 -15.97 -12.03
N GLY A 58 6.67 -16.56 -12.39
CA GLY A 58 7.39 -17.55 -11.58
C GLY A 58 8.13 -18.57 -12.45
N SER A 59 9.00 -19.39 -11.85
CA SER A 59 9.85 -20.36 -12.57
C SER A 59 9.21 -21.73 -12.74
N ASP A 60 8.49 -22.24 -11.74
CA ASP A 60 8.22 -23.69 -11.61
C ASP A 60 6.75 -24.08 -11.77
N LEU A 61 5.91 -23.16 -12.26
CA LEU A 61 4.48 -23.41 -12.42
C LEU A 61 4.16 -24.24 -13.68
N HIS A 62 3.36 -25.29 -13.49
CA HIS A 62 2.69 -26.04 -14.55
C HIS A 62 1.21 -26.32 -14.22
N LEU A 63 0.37 -26.41 -15.26
CA LEU A 63 -1.09 -26.49 -15.09
C LEU A 63 -1.61 -27.83 -14.56
N GLY A 64 -0.76 -28.86 -14.58
CA GLY A 64 -1.08 -30.17 -14.01
C GLY A 64 -0.99 -30.24 -12.49
N LEU A 65 -0.56 -29.17 -11.81
CA LEU A 65 -0.55 -29.14 -10.34
C LEU A 65 -1.99 -29.09 -9.81
N SER A 66 -2.26 -29.93 -8.81
CA SER A 66 -3.49 -29.88 -8.02
C SER A 66 -3.41 -28.77 -6.99
N GLY A 67 -4.55 -28.19 -6.63
CA GLY A 67 -4.62 -27.11 -5.65
C GLY A 67 -4.32 -25.76 -6.27
N GLY A 68 -3.98 -24.79 -5.43
CA GLY A 68 -3.86 -23.40 -5.84
C GLY A 68 -5.20 -22.67 -5.93
N ARG A 69 -5.12 -21.37 -6.19
CA ARG A 69 -6.26 -20.46 -6.28
C ARG A 69 -6.40 -19.98 -7.71
N PHE A 70 -7.63 -19.70 -8.12
CA PHE A 70 -7.89 -19.08 -9.41
C PHE A 70 -8.80 -17.85 -9.26
N CYS A 71 -8.66 -16.95 -10.23
CA CYS A 71 -9.52 -15.80 -10.45
C CYS A 71 -9.83 -15.75 -11.95
N TRP A 72 -11.10 -15.73 -12.29
CA TRP A 72 -11.62 -15.58 -13.64
C TRP A 72 -12.37 -14.27 -13.73
N TYR A 73 -12.01 -13.45 -14.71
CA TYR A 73 -12.71 -12.22 -15.04
C TYR A 73 -13.23 -12.30 -16.46
N ASP A 74 -14.54 -12.37 -16.65
CA ASP A 74 -15.12 -12.35 -17.99
C ASP A 74 -15.14 -10.93 -18.56
N HIS A 75 -14.62 -10.81 -19.77
CA HIS A 75 -14.64 -9.57 -20.52
C HIS A 75 -14.64 -9.85 -22.02
N PRO A 76 -15.08 -8.90 -22.86
CA PRO A 76 -14.95 -9.01 -24.30
C PRO A 76 -13.50 -9.26 -24.73
N PRO A 77 -13.27 -9.87 -25.90
CA PRO A 77 -11.93 -10.09 -26.44
C PRO A 77 -11.09 -8.81 -26.44
N ASP A 78 -9.85 -8.93 -25.97
CA ASP A 78 -8.90 -7.82 -25.80
C ASP A 78 -7.49 -8.32 -26.20
N PRO A 79 -6.59 -7.48 -26.71
CA PRO A 79 -5.21 -7.88 -26.98
C PRO A 79 -4.40 -8.30 -25.75
N LEU A 80 -4.79 -7.87 -24.53
CA LEU A 80 -4.03 -8.17 -23.30
C LEU A 80 -4.94 -8.76 -22.21
N PRO A 81 -4.41 -9.64 -21.34
CA PRO A 81 -5.09 -9.98 -20.10
C PRO A 81 -5.50 -8.74 -19.30
N ARG A 82 -6.73 -8.75 -18.78
CA ARG A 82 -7.34 -7.65 -18.03
C ARG A 82 -7.89 -8.13 -16.70
N LEU A 83 -7.71 -7.33 -15.66
CA LEU A 83 -8.36 -7.50 -14.37
C LEU A 83 -8.89 -6.15 -13.87
N PRO A 84 -9.99 -6.12 -13.10
CA PRO A 84 -10.45 -4.90 -12.47
C PRO A 84 -9.48 -4.48 -11.34
N GLY A 85 -9.41 -3.18 -11.05
CA GLY A 85 -8.70 -2.67 -9.87
C GLY A 85 -9.52 -2.92 -8.59
N ARG A 86 -8.85 -3.34 -7.51
CA ARG A 86 -9.51 -3.67 -6.23
C ARG A 86 -10.14 -2.46 -5.56
N PHE A 87 -9.46 -1.33 -5.59
CA PHE A 87 -9.86 -0.13 -4.87
C PHE A 87 -10.27 0.97 -5.84
N ALA A 88 -11.28 0.69 -6.66
CA ALA A 88 -11.86 1.67 -7.56
C ALA A 88 -12.29 2.94 -6.78
N GLY A 89 -11.88 4.12 -7.25
CA GLY A 89 -12.16 5.41 -6.60
C GLY A 89 -11.19 5.81 -5.48
N SER A 90 -10.07 5.10 -5.30
CA SER A 90 -8.99 5.57 -4.42
C SER A 90 -8.30 6.80 -5.01
N GLN A 91 -7.76 7.66 -4.14
CA GLN A 91 -6.88 8.79 -4.45
C GLN A 91 -5.40 8.38 -4.49
N LEU A 92 -5.08 7.11 -4.28
CA LEU A 92 -3.73 6.56 -4.38
C LEU A 92 -3.59 5.68 -5.63
N ALA A 93 -2.70 6.06 -6.54
CA ALA A 93 -2.44 5.32 -7.78
C ALA A 93 -2.11 3.85 -7.53
N ALA A 94 -1.28 3.57 -6.51
CA ALA A 94 -0.92 2.22 -6.13
C ALA A 94 -2.12 1.38 -5.64
N PHE A 95 -3.18 1.98 -5.08
CA PHE A 95 -4.39 1.26 -4.71
C PHE A 95 -5.21 0.88 -5.94
N CYS A 96 -5.37 1.81 -6.88
CA CYS A 96 -6.07 1.58 -8.14
C CYS A 96 -5.37 0.51 -9.00
N ALA A 97 -4.04 0.43 -8.93
CA ALA A 97 -3.24 -0.55 -9.66
C ALA A 97 -3.22 -1.95 -9.04
N ILE A 98 -3.74 -2.15 -7.82
CA ILE A 98 -3.84 -3.49 -7.22
C ILE A 98 -4.94 -4.26 -7.96
N PRO A 99 -4.63 -5.43 -8.55
CA PRO A 99 -5.65 -6.26 -9.17
C PRO A 99 -6.67 -6.72 -8.11
N ASP A 100 -7.95 -6.69 -8.46
CA ASP A 100 -8.97 -7.36 -7.66
C ASP A 100 -8.87 -8.86 -7.88
N VAL A 101 -7.99 -9.49 -7.09
CA VAL A 101 -7.72 -10.91 -7.16
C VAL A 101 -7.95 -11.55 -5.81
N PHE A 102 -8.61 -12.71 -5.86
CA PHE A 102 -8.91 -13.61 -4.75
C PHE A 102 -9.72 -12.99 -3.61
N ALA A 103 -11.00 -13.38 -3.52
CA ALA A 103 -11.88 -13.06 -2.39
C ALA A 103 -11.41 -13.70 -1.07
N THR A 104 -10.61 -14.77 -1.13
CA THR A 104 -10.16 -15.55 0.04
C THR A 104 -8.78 -15.10 0.52
N ALA A 105 -8.71 -13.92 1.11
CA ALA A 105 -7.57 -13.56 1.96
C ALA A 105 -7.63 -14.40 3.25
N LEU A 106 -6.48 -14.70 3.86
CA LEU A 106 -6.49 -15.08 5.27
C LEU A 106 -6.98 -13.85 6.04
N GLN A 107 -8.26 -13.86 6.40
CA GLN A 107 -8.86 -12.81 7.21
C GLN A 107 -8.53 -13.08 8.66
N LEU A 108 -7.82 -12.14 9.26
CA LEU A 108 -7.49 -12.12 10.66
C LEU A 108 -8.23 -10.93 11.28
N SER A 109 -8.87 -11.14 12.43
CA SER A 109 -9.42 -10.04 13.19
C SER A 109 -8.29 -9.24 13.80
N ALA A 110 -8.18 -7.96 13.46
CA ALA A 110 -7.12 -7.10 13.97
C ALA A 110 -7.18 -6.90 15.48
N SER A 111 -8.34 -7.15 16.11
CA SER A 111 -8.53 -7.05 17.56
C SER A 111 -7.65 -8.02 18.35
N TYR A 112 -7.27 -9.16 17.74
CA TYR A 112 -6.51 -10.24 18.40
C TYR A 112 -5.07 -10.35 17.91
N ILE A 113 -4.64 -9.47 17.00
CA ILE A 113 -3.30 -9.53 16.41
C ILE A 113 -2.41 -8.46 17.03
N ASN A 114 -1.31 -8.90 17.62
CA ASN A 114 -0.17 -8.01 17.85
C ASN A 114 0.46 -7.66 16.50
N PHE A 115 0.24 -6.43 16.02
CA PHE A 115 0.72 -5.97 14.72
C PHE A 115 2.23 -6.07 14.57
N ARG A 116 3.01 -5.69 15.59
CA ARG A 116 4.48 -5.82 15.55
C ARG A 116 4.90 -7.28 15.40
N ALA A 117 4.25 -8.20 16.12
CA ALA A 117 4.50 -9.64 15.99
C ALA A 117 4.14 -10.16 14.59
N LEU A 118 3.05 -9.68 13.99
CA LEU A 118 2.69 -9.99 12.61
C LEU A 118 3.77 -9.53 11.63
N LEU A 119 4.23 -8.27 11.73
CA LEU A 119 5.28 -7.75 10.84
C LEU A 119 6.57 -8.57 10.96
N HIS A 120 6.96 -8.95 12.18
CA HIS A 120 8.12 -9.81 12.42
C HIS A 120 7.94 -11.21 11.81
N HIS A 121 6.75 -11.82 11.96
CA HIS A 121 6.45 -13.12 11.38
C HIS A 121 6.51 -13.10 9.84
N LEU A 122 5.97 -12.06 9.21
CA LEU A 122 6.01 -11.90 7.75
C LEU A 122 7.43 -11.69 7.23
N SER A 123 8.25 -10.96 7.98
CA SER A 123 9.68 -10.84 7.69
C SER A 123 10.39 -12.19 7.78
N ALA A 124 10.19 -12.92 8.87
CA ALA A 124 10.83 -14.22 9.10
C ALA A 124 10.41 -15.31 8.09
N THR A 125 9.20 -15.23 7.53
CA THR A 125 8.70 -16.18 6.53
C THR A 125 8.98 -15.75 5.09
N ASN A 126 9.77 -14.69 4.88
CA ASN A 126 10.06 -14.11 3.55
C ASN A 126 8.79 -13.80 2.74
N PHE A 127 7.73 -13.36 3.43
CA PHE A 127 6.43 -13.10 2.80
C PHE A 127 6.57 -12.10 1.63
N THR A 128 5.90 -12.41 0.52
CA THR A 128 5.81 -11.53 -0.64
C THR A 128 4.34 -11.32 -1.00
N GLY A 129 3.92 -10.07 -1.06
CA GLY A 129 2.54 -9.72 -1.32
C GLY A 129 2.10 -8.48 -0.55
N LEU A 130 0.82 -8.46 -0.17
CA LEU A 130 0.21 -7.35 0.51
C LEU A 130 -0.56 -7.74 1.77
N VAL A 131 -0.47 -6.88 2.78
CA VAL A 131 -1.34 -6.91 3.96
C VAL A 131 -2.30 -5.74 3.83
N VAL A 132 -3.59 -6.04 3.81
CA VAL A 132 -4.64 -5.03 3.71
C VAL A 132 -5.35 -4.91 5.04
N GLN A 133 -5.51 -3.69 5.53
CA GLN A 133 -6.33 -3.36 6.70
C GLN A 133 -7.53 -2.52 6.23
N GLU A 134 -8.74 -2.92 6.59
CA GLU A 134 -9.96 -2.18 6.23
C GLU A 134 -10.81 -1.92 7.48
N ILE A 135 -11.24 -0.66 7.67
CA ILE A 135 -12.12 -0.20 8.75
C ILE A 135 -13.05 0.87 8.18
N GLU A 136 -14.35 0.58 8.08
CA GLU A 136 -15.34 1.55 7.58
C GLU A 136 -14.91 2.18 6.22
N ALA A 137 -14.54 3.47 6.21
CA ALA A 137 -14.05 4.20 5.04
C ALA A 137 -12.51 4.35 5.00
N GLU A 138 -11.80 3.83 5.99
CA GLU A 138 -10.34 3.81 6.07
C GLU A 138 -9.79 2.50 5.48
N ARG A 139 -8.67 2.60 4.78
CA ARG A 139 -7.95 1.44 4.26
C ARG A 139 -6.44 1.65 4.32
N GLY A 140 -5.73 0.59 4.66
CA GLY A 140 -4.27 0.56 4.69
C GLY A 140 -3.73 -0.63 3.89
N VAL A 141 -2.63 -0.44 3.18
CA VAL A 141 -1.93 -1.50 2.47
C VAL A 141 -0.46 -1.46 2.84
N LEU A 142 0.08 -2.60 3.25
CA LEU A 142 1.51 -2.84 3.38
C LEU A 142 1.97 -3.68 2.20
N LEU A 143 3.07 -3.28 1.56
CA LEU A 143 3.71 -4.04 0.48
C LEU A 143 4.98 -4.71 1.02
N PHE A 144 5.04 -6.04 0.87
CA PHE A 144 6.16 -6.86 1.29
C PHE A 144 6.82 -7.52 0.08
N LEU A 145 8.14 -7.44 -0.02
CA LEU A 145 8.92 -8.17 -1.02
C LEU A 145 10.00 -8.98 -0.31
N ALA A 146 9.93 -10.31 -0.42
CA ALA A 146 10.85 -11.24 0.22
C ALA A 146 11.09 -10.94 1.71
N GLY A 147 10.00 -10.78 2.47
CA GLY A 147 10.02 -10.47 3.91
C GLY A 147 10.28 -9.00 4.26
N ARG A 148 10.73 -8.18 3.31
CA ARG A 148 10.97 -6.76 3.55
C ARG A 148 9.66 -6.00 3.42
N LEU A 149 9.18 -5.43 4.52
CA LEU A 149 8.18 -4.35 4.47
C LEU A 149 8.80 -3.17 3.71
N ALA A 150 8.31 -2.91 2.52
CA ALA A 150 8.94 -2.03 1.55
C ALA A 150 8.15 -0.74 1.32
N SER A 151 6.84 -0.75 1.53
CA SER A 151 6.02 0.46 1.55
C SER A 151 4.79 0.25 2.42
N ALA A 152 4.29 1.33 2.98
CA ALA A 152 2.99 1.38 3.63
C ALA A 152 2.18 2.53 3.03
N LEU A 153 0.90 2.32 2.84
CA LEU A 153 -0.01 3.27 2.23
C LEU A 153 -1.29 3.27 3.06
N PHE A 154 -1.83 4.46 3.31
CA PHE A 154 -3.06 4.61 4.10
C PHE A 154 -3.93 5.69 3.47
N GLU A 155 -5.22 5.39 3.36
CA GLU A 155 -6.24 6.29 2.83
C GLU A 155 -7.43 6.34 3.78
N ALA A 156 -7.93 7.55 4.00
CA ALA A 156 -9.19 7.86 4.65
C ALA A 156 -9.86 9.03 3.89
N PRO A 157 -11.14 9.36 4.15
CA PRO A 157 -11.81 10.48 3.47
C PRO A 157 -11.00 11.78 3.56
N GLY A 158 -10.56 12.30 2.40
CA GLY A 158 -9.77 13.53 2.30
C GLY A 158 -8.31 13.41 2.78
N LEU A 159 -7.81 12.20 3.03
CA LEU A 159 -6.50 11.98 3.61
C LEU A 159 -5.78 10.79 2.97
N ALA A 160 -4.58 11.04 2.46
CA ALA A 160 -3.66 10.00 2.01
C ALA A 160 -2.32 10.12 2.75
N ARG A 161 -1.73 8.99 3.14
CA ARG A 161 -0.44 8.91 3.83
C ARG A 161 0.40 7.78 3.27
N HIS A 162 1.72 7.95 3.37
CA HIS A 162 2.72 7.03 2.87
C HIS A 162 3.70 6.62 3.98
N ASP A 163 4.33 5.48 3.77
CA ASP A 163 5.41 4.89 4.54
C ASP A 163 5.23 4.99 6.07
N LEU A 164 6.13 5.66 6.79
CA LEU A 164 6.12 5.64 8.26
C LEU A 164 4.81 6.19 8.85
N ASP A 165 4.21 7.20 8.23
CA ASP A 165 2.98 7.79 8.74
C ASP A 165 1.77 6.90 8.46
N ALA A 166 1.73 6.24 7.30
CA ALA A 166 0.76 5.18 7.03
C ALA A 166 0.92 4.01 8.01
N LEU A 167 2.16 3.57 8.24
CA LEU A 167 2.48 2.44 9.11
C LEU A 167 2.09 2.73 10.58
N ARG A 168 2.34 3.94 11.07
CA ARG A 168 1.88 4.41 12.40
C ARG A 168 0.36 4.35 12.50
N ARG A 169 -0.36 4.87 11.49
CA ARG A 169 -1.83 4.82 11.47
C ARG A 169 -2.34 3.40 11.52
N MET A 170 -1.81 2.51 10.68
CA MET A 170 -2.21 1.10 10.67
C MET A 170 -1.92 0.38 12.00
N ASN A 171 -0.78 0.68 12.62
CA ASN A 171 -0.43 0.14 13.94
C ASN A 171 -1.41 0.61 15.03
N ARG A 172 -1.78 1.89 15.06
CA ARG A 172 -2.79 2.41 16.02
C ARG A 172 -4.16 1.78 15.84
N ARG A 173 -4.50 1.42 14.59
CA ARG A 173 -5.75 0.73 14.25
C ARG A 173 -5.71 -0.77 14.54
N SER A 174 -4.54 -1.33 14.85
CA SER A 174 -4.43 -2.72 15.28
C SER A 174 -4.96 -2.86 16.70
N GLY A 175 -5.94 -3.73 16.91
CA GLY A 175 -6.74 -3.78 18.14
C GLY A 175 -8.17 -3.26 17.99
N SER A 176 -8.53 -2.61 16.87
CA SER A 176 -9.91 -2.20 16.58
C SER A 176 -10.71 -3.31 15.88
N THR A 177 -11.93 -3.01 15.42
CA THR A 177 -12.77 -3.87 14.58
C THR A 177 -12.24 -4.06 13.15
N ALA A 178 -11.01 -3.63 12.85
CA ALA A 178 -10.39 -3.78 11.55
C ALA A 178 -10.34 -5.23 11.08
N THR A 179 -10.58 -5.42 9.79
CA THR A 179 -10.24 -6.66 9.11
C THR A 179 -8.80 -6.54 8.61
N LEU A 180 -7.97 -7.55 8.91
CA LEU A 180 -6.64 -7.69 8.31
C LEU A 180 -6.68 -8.85 7.34
N ALA A 181 -6.25 -8.61 6.11
CA ALA A 181 -6.26 -9.57 5.02
C ALA A 181 -4.86 -9.73 4.47
N LEU A 182 -4.26 -10.90 4.65
CA LEU A 182 -2.99 -11.23 4.01
C LEU A 182 -3.26 -11.81 2.63
N ARG A 183 -2.64 -11.22 1.61
CA ARG A 183 -2.71 -11.70 0.23
C ARG A 183 -1.31 -11.87 -0.33
N PRO A 184 -0.85 -13.11 -0.49
CA PRO A 184 0.32 -13.39 -1.31
C PRO A 184 0.11 -12.81 -2.72
N LEU A 185 1.17 -12.28 -3.30
CA LEU A 185 1.19 -11.89 -4.72
C LEU A 185 2.50 -12.34 -5.35
N PRO A 186 2.52 -12.53 -6.68
CA PRO A 186 3.75 -12.74 -7.42
C PRO A 186 4.73 -11.60 -7.16
N GLY A 187 5.99 -11.94 -6.86
CA GLY A 187 7.02 -10.93 -6.57
C GLY A 187 7.19 -9.89 -7.69
N ARG A 188 6.93 -10.26 -8.95
CA ARG A 188 6.93 -9.32 -10.09
C ARG A 188 5.82 -8.27 -9.98
N LEU A 189 4.60 -8.68 -9.65
CA LEU A 189 3.50 -7.74 -9.41
C LEU A 189 3.80 -6.85 -8.20
N THR A 190 4.33 -7.43 -7.12
CA THR A 190 4.69 -6.67 -5.92
C THR A 190 5.81 -5.66 -6.17
N ALA A 191 6.87 -6.04 -6.90
CA ALA A 191 7.96 -5.13 -7.24
C ALA A 191 7.49 -3.98 -8.14
N ALA A 192 6.59 -4.25 -9.09
CA ALA A 192 5.99 -3.24 -9.95
C ALA A 192 5.09 -2.27 -9.16
N LEU A 193 4.25 -2.79 -8.25
CA LEU A 193 3.44 -1.99 -7.33
C LEU A 193 4.30 -1.12 -6.41
N LEU A 194 5.42 -1.64 -5.91
CA LEU A 194 6.37 -0.86 -5.11
C LEU A 194 6.98 0.29 -5.92
N GLY A 195 7.28 0.06 -7.19
CA GLY A 195 7.71 1.08 -8.13
C GLY A 195 6.72 2.23 -8.24
N LEU A 196 5.43 1.91 -8.39
CA LEU A 196 4.36 2.91 -8.44
C LEU A 196 4.10 3.59 -7.09
N ALA A 197 4.20 2.86 -5.98
CA ALA A 197 3.92 3.38 -4.63
C ALA A 197 4.99 4.37 -4.14
N ARG A 198 6.24 4.20 -4.58
CA ARG A 198 7.40 4.98 -4.09
C ARG A 198 8.06 5.85 -5.14
N GLY A 199 7.89 5.49 -6.41
CA GLY A 199 8.58 6.12 -7.52
C GLY A 199 7.87 7.34 -8.05
N SER A 200 8.61 8.13 -8.82
CA SER A 200 8.05 9.11 -9.74
C SER A 200 8.08 8.54 -11.15
N ALA A 201 7.21 9.06 -12.02
CA ALA A 201 7.24 8.73 -13.44
C ALA A 201 8.62 9.08 -14.03
N GLN A 202 9.14 8.19 -14.89
CA GLN A 202 10.44 8.35 -15.54
C GLN A 202 10.30 8.18 -17.04
N ASP A 203 11.17 8.85 -17.79
CA ASP A 203 11.42 8.49 -19.18
C ASP A 203 12.13 7.14 -19.21
N THR A 204 11.67 6.22 -20.05
CA THR A 204 12.22 4.86 -20.09
C THR A 204 12.20 4.30 -21.51
N ASP A 205 13.23 3.52 -21.83
CA ASP A 205 13.24 2.65 -23.00
C ASP A 205 12.28 1.47 -22.79
N LEU A 206 11.19 1.47 -23.56
CA LEU A 206 10.15 0.46 -23.47
C LEU A 206 10.71 -0.95 -23.66
N HIS A 207 11.74 -1.16 -24.49
CA HIS A 207 12.26 -2.51 -24.79
C HIS A 207 12.88 -3.24 -23.60
N THR A 208 13.29 -2.52 -22.56
CA THR A 208 13.89 -3.10 -21.35
C THR A 208 13.03 -2.88 -20.09
N PHE A 209 11.90 -2.19 -20.24
CA PHE A 209 11.10 -1.74 -19.12
C PHE A 209 10.46 -2.89 -18.35
N SER A 210 10.58 -2.85 -17.03
CA SER A 210 9.81 -3.70 -16.11
C SER A 210 9.22 -2.83 -15.02
N GLY A 211 7.91 -2.83 -14.86
CA GLY A 211 7.21 -1.88 -14.00
C GLY A 211 5.75 -1.67 -14.39
N ILE A 212 5.21 -0.50 -14.07
CA ILE A 212 3.84 -0.11 -14.39
C ILE A 212 3.86 1.12 -15.30
N GLU A 213 3.14 1.08 -16.40
CA GLU A 213 2.70 2.27 -17.13
C GLU A 213 1.34 2.70 -16.57
N ALA A 214 1.23 3.95 -16.14
CA ALA A 214 -0.04 4.56 -15.75
C ALA A 214 -0.51 5.51 -16.85
N ASN A 215 -1.72 5.31 -17.37
CA ASN A 215 -2.35 6.18 -18.36
C ASN A 215 -3.88 6.16 -18.22
N GLU A 216 -4.58 6.88 -19.08
CA GLU A 216 -6.06 6.98 -19.07
C GLU A 216 -6.77 5.63 -19.29
N ALA A 217 -6.09 4.63 -19.86
CA ALA A 217 -6.63 3.28 -20.00
C ALA A 217 -6.44 2.41 -18.74
N GLY A 218 -5.76 2.95 -17.71
CA GLY A 218 -5.49 2.32 -16.43
C GLY A 218 -4.01 2.02 -16.21
N TYR A 219 -3.73 0.90 -15.54
CA TYR A 219 -2.38 0.54 -15.12
C TYR A 219 -1.91 -0.73 -15.84
N ARG A 220 -0.90 -0.61 -16.69
CA ARG A 220 -0.36 -1.72 -17.48
C ARG A 220 0.96 -2.21 -16.89
N TYR A 221 1.03 -3.50 -16.59
CA TYR A 221 2.22 -4.15 -16.08
C TYR A 221 3.09 -4.65 -17.22
N TYR A 222 4.38 -4.36 -17.13
CA TYR A 222 5.40 -4.74 -18.10
C TYR A 222 6.49 -5.59 -17.47
N GLN A 223 7.04 -6.48 -18.29
CA GLN A 223 8.25 -7.21 -17.98
C GLN A 223 9.14 -7.25 -19.22
N GLN A 224 10.36 -6.71 -19.10
CA GLN A 224 11.34 -6.68 -20.18
C GLN A 224 10.74 -6.17 -21.51
N GLY A 225 9.93 -5.11 -21.41
CA GLY A 225 9.24 -4.45 -22.51
C GLY A 225 7.96 -5.10 -23.01
N GLU A 226 7.63 -6.30 -22.52
CA GLU A 226 6.40 -6.97 -22.89
C GLU A 226 5.29 -6.68 -21.87
N PRO A 227 4.15 -6.11 -22.29
CA PRO A 227 3.00 -5.97 -21.41
C PRO A 227 2.38 -7.35 -21.15
N TYR A 228 2.00 -7.63 -19.90
CA TYR A 228 1.45 -8.94 -19.54
C TYR A 228 0.12 -8.88 -18.76
N LEU A 229 -0.26 -7.71 -18.26
CA LEU A 229 -1.52 -7.52 -17.52
C LEU A 229 -1.93 -6.04 -17.55
N GLN A 230 -3.21 -5.78 -17.80
CA GLN A 230 -3.83 -4.46 -17.65
C GLN A 230 -4.81 -4.46 -16.48
N ILE A 231 -4.65 -3.50 -15.58
CA ILE A 231 -5.61 -3.21 -14.52
C ILE A 231 -6.52 -2.07 -14.96
N GLN A 232 -7.82 -2.34 -14.90
CA GLN A 232 -8.87 -1.39 -15.26
C GLN A 232 -9.25 -0.57 -14.04
N ALA A 233 -8.75 0.65 -13.99
CA ALA A 233 -9.06 1.64 -12.98
C ALA A 233 -8.83 3.05 -13.54
N GLU A 234 -9.46 4.05 -12.94
CA GLU A 234 -9.23 5.45 -13.28
C GLU A 234 -7.78 5.85 -13.01
N LEU A 235 -7.22 6.71 -13.87
CA LEU A 235 -5.90 7.26 -13.67
C LEU A 235 -5.92 8.21 -12.47
N VAL A 236 -5.05 7.92 -11.51
CA VAL A 236 -4.81 8.76 -10.34
C VAL A 236 -3.37 9.23 -10.36
N GLY A 237 -3.18 10.54 -10.21
CA GLY A 237 -1.86 11.17 -10.27
C GLY A 237 -1.40 11.43 -11.71
N SER A 238 -0.09 11.36 -11.94
CA SER A 238 0.50 11.61 -13.25
C SER A 238 0.51 10.34 -14.10
N SER A 239 0.36 10.51 -15.42
CA SER A 239 0.67 9.45 -16.36
C SER A 239 2.18 9.26 -16.49
N GLY A 240 2.61 8.06 -16.86
CA GLY A 240 4.01 7.74 -17.15
C GLY A 240 4.44 6.34 -16.73
N PHE A 241 5.74 6.08 -16.82
CA PHE A 241 6.34 4.78 -16.51
C PHE A 241 6.97 4.79 -15.12
N TYR A 242 6.62 3.78 -14.33
CA TYR A 242 7.07 3.58 -12.95
C TYR A 242 7.87 2.28 -12.89
N PRO A 243 9.21 2.35 -12.89
CA PRO A 243 10.06 1.16 -12.85
C PRO A 243 9.84 0.32 -11.60
N SER A 244 9.84 -1.00 -11.77
CA SER A 244 9.75 -1.95 -10.67
C SER A 244 10.93 -1.81 -9.70
N LEU A 245 10.66 -2.00 -8.41
CA LEU A 245 11.65 -1.91 -7.35
C LEU A 245 11.96 -3.30 -6.80
N ALA A 246 13.00 -3.94 -7.34
CA ALA A 246 13.40 -5.30 -6.95
C ALA A 246 14.10 -5.36 -5.58
N GLU A 247 14.82 -4.31 -5.20
CA GLU A 247 15.57 -4.22 -3.94
C GLU A 247 15.11 -3.02 -3.11
N PRO A 248 13.92 -3.07 -2.51
CA PRO A 248 13.41 -1.96 -1.72
C PRO A 248 14.14 -1.84 -0.37
N SER A 249 14.26 -0.59 0.10
CA SER A 249 14.63 -0.29 1.48
C SER A 249 13.57 -0.84 2.45
N HIS A 250 14.00 -1.40 3.57
CA HIS A 250 13.09 -1.90 4.59
C HIS A 250 12.56 -0.77 5.49
N LEU A 251 11.23 -0.67 5.61
CA LEU A 251 10.57 0.17 6.60
C LEU A 251 10.43 -0.60 7.91
N THR A 252 10.87 0.02 9.00
CA THR A 252 10.70 -0.52 10.35
C THR A 252 9.59 0.23 11.06
N LEU A 253 8.70 -0.49 11.74
CA LEU A 253 7.72 0.12 12.63
C LEU A 253 8.46 0.86 13.75
N PRO A 254 8.29 2.20 13.87
CA PRO A 254 8.97 2.97 14.89
C PRO A 254 8.67 2.45 16.30
N ASP A 255 9.61 2.62 17.23
CA ASP A 255 9.45 2.18 18.61
C ASP A 255 8.62 3.15 19.47
N GLU A 256 8.17 4.26 18.87
CA GLU A 256 7.30 5.20 19.55
C GLU A 256 5.98 4.51 20.00
N PRO A 257 5.47 4.84 21.20
CA PRO A 257 4.22 4.25 21.66
C PRO A 257 3.08 4.71 20.74
N PRO A 258 2.15 3.81 20.36
CA PRO A 258 1.04 4.17 19.50
C PRO A 258 0.22 5.31 20.12
N GLY A 259 -0.10 6.34 19.32
CA GLY A 259 -0.94 7.46 19.75
C GLY A 259 -0.19 8.65 20.34
N TRP A 260 1.16 8.64 20.39
CA TRP A 260 1.92 9.81 20.84
C TRP A 260 1.63 11.08 20.02
N GLU A 261 1.23 10.93 18.77
CA GLU A 261 0.90 12.04 17.87
C GLU A 261 -0.38 12.78 18.30
N GLN A 262 -1.25 12.08 19.03
CA GLN A 262 -2.54 12.58 19.54
C GLN A 262 -2.43 13.15 20.95
N LYS A 263 -1.27 12.99 21.60
CA LYS A 263 -1.04 13.60 22.91
C LYS A 263 -1.12 15.12 22.80
N ARG A 264 -1.70 15.73 23.83
CA ARG A 264 -1.73 17.19 23.99
C ARG A 264 -0.56 17.64 24.84
N TYR A 265 -0.04 18.81 24.52
CA TYR A 265 1.06 19.43 25.23
C TYR A 265 0.62 20.78 25.78
N GLN A 266 1.09 21.11 26.97
CA GLN A 266 0.94 22.44 27.56
C GLN A 266 2.28 23.13 27.63
N LEU A 267 2.29 24.44 27.35
CA LEU A 267 3.47 25.27 27.56
C LEU A 267 3.74 25.42 29.06
N THR A 268 5.01 25.26 29.43
CA THR A 268 5.49 25.68 30.74
C THR A 268 5.60 27.20 30.80
N LEU A 269 5.91 27.76 31.98
CA LEU A 269 6.23 29.18 32.10
C LEU A 269 7.36 29.58 31.15
N ARG A 270 8.42 28.77 31.07
CA ARG A 270 9.56 28.96 30.15
C ARG A 270 9.11 28.93 28.68
N GLY A 271 8.22 28.02 28.31
CA GLY A 271 7.64 27.96 26.96
C GLY A 271 6.83 29.21 26.60
N ARG A 272 6.05 29.75 27.55
CA ARG A 272 5.30 31.00 27.35
C ARG A 272 6.24 32.19 27.18
N ASP A 273 7.32 32.25 27.96
CA ASP A 273 8.32 33.32 27.87
C ASP A 273 9.02 33.35 26.51
N VAL A 274 9.32 32.18 25.91
CA VAL A 274 9.90 32.08 24.55
C VAL A 274 8.99 32.71 23.49
N LEU A 275 7.67 32.68 23.68
CA LEU A 275 6.72 33.27 22.75
C LEU A 275 6.50 34.77 22.97
N ASN A 276 6.92 35.32 24.11
CA ASN A 276 6.80 36.74 24.41
C ASN A 276 8.05 37.51 23.92
N PRO A 277 7.93 38.36 22.88
CA PRO A 277 9.07 39.03 22.25
C PRO A 277 9.85 39.99 23.17
N MET A 278 9.30 40.32 24.35
CA MET A 278 9.91 41.25 25.31
C MET A 278 10.70 40.57 26.42
N THR A 279 10.85 39.25 26.41
CA THR A 279 11.64 38.53 27.41
C THR A 279 13.09 38.32 26.94
N ASP A 280 14.04 38.37 27.88
CA ASP A 280 15.44 38.00 27.62
C ASP A 280 15.55 36.58 27.07
N LEU A 281 14.61 35.71 27.45
CA LEU A 281 14.49 34.34 26.98
C LEU A 281 14.11 34.29 25.49
N ALA A 282 13.15 35.09 25.02
CA ALA A 282 12.82 35.20 23.59
C ALA A 282 13.93 35.85 22.75
N MET A 283 14.65 36.82 23.33
CA MET A 283 15.78 37.50 22.68
C MET A 283 17.03 36.61 22.62
N GLY A 284 17.29 35.78 23.63
CA GLY A 284 18.43 34.85 23.71
C GLY A 284 18.21 33.53 22.98
N LEU A 285 17.02 32.91 23.10
CA LEU A 285 16.70 31.63 22.44
C LEU A 285 16.33 31.75 20.96
N GLY A 286 16.12 32.98 20.45
CA GLY A 286 15.97 33.20 19.01
C GLY A 286 17.17 32.79 18.16
N ARG A 287 18.32 32.56 18.81
CA ARG A 287 19.51 31.98 18.18
C ARG A 287 19.58 30.45 18.23
N HIS A 288 18.73 29.80 19.03
CA HIS A 288 18.78 28.34 19.27
C HIS A 288 17.59 27.59 18.67
N PHE A 289 16.45 28.27 18.51
CA PHE A 289 15.26 27.71 17.88
C PHE A 289 14.99 28.39 16.54
N ASP A 290 14.87 27.57 15.48
CA ASP A 290 14.47 28.02 14.17
C ASP A 290 13.02 28.53 14.16
N SER A 291 12.65 29.26 13.10
CA SER A 291 11.29 29.78 12.93
C SER A 291 10.22 28.68 12.99
N ARG A 292 10.57 27.47 12.53
CA ARG A 292 9.70 26.29 12.53
C ARG A 292 9.42 25.78 13.94
N SER A 293 10.41 25.73 14.82
CA SER A 293 10.21 25.32 16.22
C SER A 293 9.36 26.32 17.00
N ARG A 294 9.48 27.61 16.70
CA ARG A 294 8.62 28.66 17.27
C ARG A 294 7.18 28.54 16.78
N GLN A 295 6.99 28.24 15.49
CA GLN A 295 5.66 27.98 14.92
C GLN A 295 5.03 26.75 15.57
N LEU A 296 5.78 25.65 15.69
CA LEU A 296 5.35 24.44 16.39
C LEU A 296 4.91 24.76 17.83
N LEU A 297 5.72 25.51 18.58
CA LEU A 297 5.39 25.91 19.95
C LEU A 297 4.10 26.74 20.04
N ARG A 298 3.84 27.64 19.08
CA ARG A 298 2.58 28.41 19.00
C ARG A 298 1.38 27.51 18.72
N GLN A 299 1.51 26.53 17.83
CA GLN A 299 0.44 25.58 17.52
C GLN A 299 0.14 24.69 18.72
N LEU A 300 1.17 24.16 19.38
CA LEU A 300 1.01 23.41 20.63
C LEU A 300 0.33 24.25 21.73
N ALA A 301 0.60 25.56 21.79
CA ALA A 301 -0.07 26.47 22.72
C ALA A 301 -1.58 26.63 22.47
N GLN A 302 -2.04 26.37 21.25
CA GLN A 302 -3.46 26.38 20.89
C GLN A 302 -4.16 25.05 21.21
N GLY A 303 -3.44 24.08 21.79
CA GLY A 303 -3.96 22.76 22.12
C GLY A 303 -3.99 21.79 20.94
N THR A 304 -3.39 22.18 19.81
CA THR A 304 -3.30 21.36 18.59
C THR A 304 -2.37 20.16 18.83
N THR A 305 -2.77 18.99 18.35
CA THR A 305 -1.96 17.76 18.44
C THR A 305 -0.87 17.72 17.36
N MET A 306 0.10 16.83 17.50
CA MET A 306 1.15 16.68 16.48
C MET A 306 0.59 16.17 15.15
N GLU A 307 -0.45 15.34 15.21
CA GLU A 307 -1.17 14.84 14.04
C GLU A 307 -1.87 15.97 13.27
N GLU A 308 -2.62 16.84 13.96
CA GLU A 308 -3.27 18.01 13.38
C GLU A 308 -2.26 19.03 12.83
N ILE A 309 -1.11 19.17 13.48
CA ILE A 309 -0.02 20.03 13.00
C ILE A 309 0.58 19.45 11.73
N ALA A 310 0.89 18.15 11.68
CA ALA A 310 1.37 17.46 10.49
C ALA A 310 0.40 17.61 9.31
N GLU A 311 -0.90 17.43 9.58
CA GLU A 311 -1.97 17.57 8.59
C GLU A 311 -2.08 18.99 8.02
N SER A 312 -2.19 20.00 8.90
CA SER A 312 -2.35 21.40 8.48
C SER A 312 -1.11 21.98 7.78
N SER A 313 0.07 21.44 8.07
CA SER A 313 1.34 21.89 7.47
C SER A 313 1.80 21.05 6.28
N GLY A 314 1.15 19.90 6.01
CA GLY A 314 1.58 18.95 4.98
C GLY A 314 2.96 18.35 5.26
N THR A 315 3.36 18.25 6.52
CA THR A 315 4.68 17.74 6.91
C THR A 315 4.58 16.37 7.57
N ASP A 316 5.55 15.49 7.32
CA ASP A 316 5.59 14.16 7.94
C ASP A 316 5.86 14.24 9.46
N LEU A 317 5.22 13.36 10.23
CA LEU A 317 5.39 13.27 11.68
C LEU A 317 6.83 12.93 12.09
N SER A 318 7.53 12.15 11.27
CA SER A 318 8.95 11.83 11.45
C SER A 318 9.82 13.10 11.50
N SER A 319 9.48 14.12 10.71
CA SER A 319 10.20 15.38 10.67
C SER A 319 9.92 16.28 11.89
N LEU A 320 8.75 16.12 12.50
CA LEU A 320 8.30 16.91 13.65
C LEU A 320 8.79 16.33 14.98
N ARG A 321 9.01 15.02 15.05
CA ARG A 321 9.40 14.32 16.28
C ARG A 321 10.67 14.87 16.95
N PRO A 322 11.81 15.06 16.25
CA PRO A 322 13.02 15.59 16.89
C PRO A 322 12.82 17.01 17.45
N ARG A 323 11.95 17.81 16.82
CA ARG A 323 11.62 19.16 17.30
C ARG A 323 10.81 19.08 18.59
N LEU A 324 9.80 18.22 18.63
CA LEU A 324 9.00 17.99 19.84
C LEU A 324 9.88 17.52 21.01
N GLU A 325 10.75 16.54 20.79
CA GLU A 325 11.66 16.03 21.82
C GLU A 325 12.59 17.12 22.36
N ARG A 326 13.10 17.98 21.48
CA ARG A 326 13.91 19.13 21.90
C ARG A 326 13.11 20.12 22.77
N LEU A 327 11.84 20.40 22.42
CA LEU A 327 10.98 21.27 23.23
C LEU A 327 10.69 20.67 24.62
N LEU A 328 10.54 19.34 24.71
CA LEU A 328 10.38 18.60 25.97
C LEU A 328 11.67 18.63 26.80
N GLN A 329 12.82 18.35 26.18
CA GLN A 329 14.13 18.35 26.84
C GLN A 329 14.49 19.73 27.40
N GLU A 330 14.15 20.80 26.69
CA GLU A 330 14.33 22.18 27.14
C GLU A 330 13.28 22.62 28.17
N GLY A 331 12.32 21.75 28.52
CA GLY A 331 11.26 22.05 29.47
C GLY A 331 10.34 23.19 29.01
N LEU A 332 10.20 23.40 27.70
CA LEU A 332 9.31 24.44 27.14
C LEU A 332 7.86 23.97 27.08
N ILE A 333 7.67 22.67 26.95
CA ILE A 333 6.37 22.01 26.95
C ILE A 333 6.39 20.83 27.91
N ARG A 334 5.21 20.40 28.34
CA ARG A 334 4.99 19.16 29.08
C ARG A 334 3.80 18.41 28.48
N GLU A 335 3.84 17.08 28.54
CA GLU A 335 2.69 16.25 28.22
C GLU A 335 1.54 16.54 29.20
N VAL A 336 0.32 16.54 28.68
CA VAL A 336 -0.89 16.57 29.49
C VAL A 336 -1.41 15.13 29.53
N GLU A 337 -1.45 14.53 30.71
CA GLU A 337 -2.18 13.27 30.90
C GLU A 337 -3.67 13.56 30.69
N GLY A 338 -4.28 12.83 29.76
CA GLY A 338 -5.71 12.90 29.45
C GLY A 338 -6.52 12.01 30.36
#